data_AF-A0A2V9M5E0-F1
#
_entry.id   AF-A0A2V9M5E0-F1
#
_cell.length_a   1.000
_cell.length_b   1.000
_cell.length_c   1.000
_cell.angle_alpha   90.00
_cell.angle_beta   90.00
_cell.angle_gamma   90.00
#
_symmetry.space_group_name_H-M   'P 1'
#
loop_
_entity.id
_entity.type
_entity.pdbx_description
1 polymer ?
#
loop_
_entity_poly.entity_id
_entity_poly.type
_entity_poly.pdbx_seq_one_letter_code
_entity_poly.pdbx_strand_id
1 'polypeptide(L)'
;MLLGLSFLFSFMLRVPYYQHALTFIDEGIYGTTAFVLHEGSILYRDIWCGHQPLPMILSCLTFHAFGVSSFALHLESFLLAWLACLAVYLVGSRCFSRRIGGLAALTYAIASTSCYTPRIIGMTA
;
A
#
# COMPACT_ATOMS: atom_id res chain seq x y z
N MET A 1 -14.66 4.21 17.59
CA MET A 1 -14.48 2.77 17.86
C MET A 1 -14.31 1.97 16.58
N LEU A 2 -15.30 1.90 15.68
CA LEU A 2 -15.19 1.08 14.45
C LEU A 2 -14.02 1.45 13.53
N LEU A 3 -13.72 2.74 13.32
CA LEU A 3 -12.53 3.16 12.55
C LEU A 3 -11.21 2.63 13.16
N GLY A 4 -11.08 2.69 14.48
CA GLY A 4 -9.91 2.15 15.17
C GLY A 4 -9.78 0.64 14.98
N LEU A 5 -10.91 -0.08 14.97
CA LEU A 5 -10.92 -1.50 14.61
C LEU A 5 -10.51 -1.72 13.16
N SER A 6 -10.93 -0.87 12.21
CA SER A 6 -10.46 -0.95 10.82
C SER A 6 -8.93 -0.84 10.72
N PHE A 7 -8.32 0.09 11.45
CA PHE A 7 -6.85 0.22 11.50
C PHE A 7 -6.17 -0.99 12.13
N LEU A 8 -6.71 -1.49 13.26
CA LEU A 8 -6.20 -2.69 13.92
C LEU A 8 -6.25 -3.91 13.01
N PHE A 9 -7.40 -4.17 12.37
CA PHE A 9 -7.54 -5.28 11.42
C PHE A 9 -6.63 -5.09 10.20
N SER A 10 -6.52 -3.87 9.66
CA SER A 10 -5.58 -3.55 8.59
C SER A 10 -4.14 -3.88 8.97
N PHE A 11 -3.73 -3.60 10.22
CA PHE A 11 -2.43 -3.97 10.78
C PHE A 11 -2.28 -5.48 10.89
N MET A 12 -3.16 -6.15 11.64
CA MET A 12 -3.03 -7.58 11.92
C MET A 12 -3.03 -8.44 10.66
N LEU A 13 -3.79 -8.05 9.63
CA LEU A 13 -3.86 -8.78 8.38
C LEU A 13 -2.65 -8.55 7.46
N ARG A 14 -1.98 -7.38 7.53
CA ARG A 14 -0.86 -7.03 6.63
C ARG A 14 0.51 -7.36 7.19
N VAL A 15 0.70 -7.21 8.49
CA VAL A 15 2.01 -7.39 9.15
C VAL A 15 2.66 -8.74 8.86
N PRO A 16 1.95 -9.89 8.81
CA PRO A 16 2.56 -11.16 8.43
C PRO A 16 3.22 -11.13 7.04
N TYR A 17 2.61 -10.44 6.08
CA TYR A 17 3.15 -10.33 4.71
C TYR A 17 4.40 -9.45 4.68
N TYR A 18 4.44 -8.37 5.48
CA TYR A 18 5.59 -7.47 5.56
C TYR A 18 6.83 -8.07 6.25
N GLN A 19 6.76 -9.32 6.72
CA GLN A 19 7.93 -10.06 7.20
C GLN A 19 8.79 -10.60 6.05
N HIS A 20 8.26 -10.64 4.82
CA HIS A 20 9.02 -11.03 3.63
C HIS A 20 9.79 -9.83 3.07
N ALA A 21 10.98 -10.04 2.50
CA ALA A 21 11.77 -8.93 1.93
C ALA A 21 11.03 -8.20 0.78
N LEU A 22 10.27 -8.93 -0.01
CA LEU A 22 9.32 -8.39 -0.99
C LEU A 22 8.07 -9.26 -0.92
N THR A 23 6.91 -8.63 -0.88
CA THR A 23 5.60 -9.29 -0.85
C THR A 23 5.16 -9.79 -2.22
N PHE A 24 5.60 -9.15 -3.30
CA PHE A 24 5.23 -9.54 -4.67
C PHE A 24 6.23 -9.00 -5.71
N ILE A 25 6.19 -9.53 -6.95
CA ILE A 25 7.08 -9.10 -8.04
C ILE A 25 6.95 -7.60 -8.36
N ASP A 26 5.72 -7.08 -8.29
CA ASP A 26 5.43 -5.66 -8.55
C ASP A 26 6.15 -4.75 -7.53
N GLU A 27 6.29 -5.19 -6.28
CA GLU A 27 7.01 -4.43 -5.26
C GLU A 27 8.50 -4.29 -5.60
N GLY A 28 9.09 -5.30 -6.25
CA GLY A 28 10.44 -5.21 -6.79
C GLY A 28 10.55 -4.16 -7.89
N ILE A 29 9.55 -4.04 -8.77
CA ILE A 29 9.52 -3.05 -9.85
C ILE A 29 9.38 -1.64 -9.27
N TYR A 30 8.41 -1.43 -8.37
CA TYR A 30 8.19 -0.12 -7.74
C TYR A 30 9.39 0.28 -6.86
N GLY A 31 9.90 -0.65 -6.04
CA GLY A 31 11.04 -0.43 -5.17
C GLY A 31 12.34 -0.13 -5.93
N THR A 32 12.62 -0.86 -7.01
CA THR A 32 13.82 -0.59 -7.83
C THR A 32 13.70 0.75 -8.54
N THR A 33 12.53 1.06 -9.10
CA THR A 33 12.30 2.35 -9.75
C THR A 33 12.45 3.51 -8.75
N ALA A 34 11.87 3.37 -7.57
CA ALA A 34 11.98 4.34 -6.48
C ALA A 34 13.43 4.50 -5.99
N PHE A 35 14.19 3.41 -5.91
CA PHE A 35 15.59 3.44 -5.52
C PHE A 35 16.42 4.28 -6.51
N VAL A 36 16.25 4.05 -7.80
CA VAL A 36 17.06 4.79 -8.78
C VAL A 36 16.60 6.25 -8.91
N LEU A 37 15.32 6.56 -8.65
CA LEU A 37 14.84 7.93 -8.45
C LEU A 37 15.51 8.58 -7.23
N HIS A 38 15.62 7.86 -6.12
CA HIS A 38 16.30 8.30 -4.89
C HIS A 38 17.79 8.61 -5.16
N GLU A 39 18.45 7.85 -6.04
CA GLU A 39 19.83 8.10 -6.49
C GLU A 39 19.97 9.27 -7.49
N GLY A 40 18.87 9.98 -7.81
CA GLY A 40 18.88 11.20 -8.62
C GLY A 40 18.52 11.02 -10.09
N SER A 41 18.04 9.83 -10.50
CA SER A 41 17.54 9.62 -11.85
C SER A 41 16.17 10.26 -12.07
N ILE A 42 15.89 10.66 -13.30
CA ILE A 42 14.63 11.28 -13.69
C ILE A 42 13.74 10.29 -14.44
N LEU A 43 12.51 10.16 -13.96
CA LEU A 43 11.51 9.26 -14.53
C LEU A 43 11.17 9.65 -15.97
N TYR A 44 11.04 8.65 -16.85
CA TYR A 44 10.81 8.77 -18.30
C TYR A 44 11.92 9.46 -19.10
N ARG A 45 13.02 9.83 -18.47
CA ARG A 45 14.26 10.27 -19.14
C ARG A 45 15.35 9.21 -18.99
N ASP A 46 15.65 8.86 -17.75
CA ASP A 46 16.74 7.97 -17.38
C ASP A 46 16.22 6.54 -17.13
N ILE A 47 14.96 6.43 -16.68
CA ILE A 47 14.25 5.15 -16.48
C ILE A 47 12.87 5.18 -17.12
N TRP A 48 12.59 4.15 -17.88
CA TRP A 48 11.28 3.90 -18.47
C TRP A 48 10.53 2.87 -17.63
N CYS A 49 9.33 3.23 -17.16
CA CYS A 49 8.43 2.33 -16.48
C CYS A 49 7.07 2.35 -17.17
N GLY A 50 6.40 1.20 -17.27
CA GLY A 50 5.05 1.09 -17.84
C GLY A 50 3.93 1.54 -16.90
N HIS A 51 4.27 1.98 -15.69
CA HIS A 51 3.32 2.33 -14.62
C HIS A 51 3.18 3.85 -14.46
N GLN A 52 2.08 4.28 -13.84
CA GLN A 52 1.89 5.68 -13.45
C GLN A 52 2.99 6.10 -12.45
N PRO A 53 3.43 7.37 -12.45
CA PRO A 53 4.61 7.79 -11.69
C PRO A 53 4.39 7.88 -10.18
N LEU A 54 3.15 8.13 -9.75
CA LEU A 54 2.84 8.50 -8.36
C LEU A 54 3.30 7.45 -7.32
N PRO A 55 3.07 6.14 -7.48
CA PRO A 55 3.55 5.14 -6.53
C PRO A 55 5.07 5.18 -6.34
N MET A 56 5.84 5.28 -7.44
CA MET A 56 7.31 5.31 -7.36
C MET A 56 7.83 6.59 -6.69
N ILE A 57 7.15 7.72 -6.91
CA ILE A 57 7.48 8.97 -6.23
C ILE A 57 7.23 8.85 -4.73
N LEU A 58 6.09 8.26 -4.31
CA LEU A 58 5.78 8.06 -2.91
C LEU A 58 6.78 7.11 -2.23
N SER A 59 7.15 6.00 -2.90
CA SER A 59 8.22 5.11 -2.44
C SER A 59 9.59 5.80 -2.35
N CYS A 60 9.92 6.67 -3.29
CA CYS A 60 11.16 7.45 -3.24
C CYS A 60 11.16 8.41 -2.03
N LEU A 61 10.02 9.06 -1.74
CA LEU A 61 9.88 9.91 -0.56
C LEU A 61 10.02 9.13 0.75
N THR A 62 9.50 7.90 0.82
CA THR A 62 9.69 7.06 2.02
C THR A 62 11.13 6.57 2.14
N PHE A 63 11.84 6.30 1.04
CA PHE A 63 13.27 6.03 1.05
C PHE A 63 14.08 7.22 1.57
N HIS A 64 13.76 8.45 1.16
CA HIS A 64 14.41 9.63 1.72
C HIS A 64 14.16 9.80 3.22
N ALA A 65 12.97 9.43 3.71
CA ALA A 65 12.59 9.60 5.11
C ALA A 65 13.13 8.50 6.04
N PHE A 66 13.17 7.24 5.59
CA PHE A 66 13.45 6.07 6.43
C PHE A 66 14.62 5.21 5.95
N GLY A 67 15.26 5.59 4.84
CA GLY A 67 16.32 4.82 4.19
C GLY A 67 15.78 3.77 3.22
N VAL A 68 16.61 3.40 2.25
CA VAL A 68 16.29 2.39 1.23
C VAL A 68 16.19 1.00 1.88
N SER A 69 14.97 0.49 2.01
CA SER A 69 14.70 -0.79 2.64
C SER A 69 13.29 -1.30 2.30
N SER A 70 13.07 -2.61 2.41
CA SER A 70 11.73 -3.20 2.33
C SER A 70 10.78 -2.63 3.39
N PHE A 71 11.31 -2.30 4.57
CA PHE A 71 10.54 -1.67 5.62
C PHE A 71 9.92 -0.35 5.17
N ALA A 72 10.66 0.49 4.44
CA ALA A 72 10.14 1.77 3.94
C ALA A 72 9.01 1.58 2.92
N LEU A 73 9.10 0.58 2.04
CA LEU A 73 8.03 0.22 1.09
C LEU A 73 6.79 -0.32 1.82
N HIS A 74 6.98 -1.22 2.78
CA HIS A 74 5.89 -1.75 3.58
C HIS A 74 5.20 -0.66 4.40
N LEU A 75 5.98 0.24 5.00
CA LEU A 75 5.45 1.38 5.76
C LEU A 75 4.61 2.28 4.86
N GLU A 76 5.07 2.58 3.64
CA GLU A 76 4.29 3.34 2.66
C GLU A 76 2.95 2.66 2.34
N SER A 77 3.00 1.40 1.91
CA SER A 77 1.82 0.59 1.58
C SER A 77 0.83 0.53 2.75
N PHE A 78 1.36 0.41 3.97
CA PHE A 78 0.59 0.39 5.20
C PHE A 78 -0.12 1.72 5.47
N LEU A 79 0.59 2.83 5.37
CA LEU A 79 0.05 4.18 5.58
C LEU A 79 -1.02 4.50 4.54
N LEU A 80 -0.82 4.12 3.28
CA LEU A 80 -1.82 4.27 2.21
C LEU A 80 -3.09 3.45 2.48
N ALA A 81 -2.95 2.23 3.00
CA ALA A 81 -4.10 1.41 3.39
C ALA A 81 -4.90 2.05 4.54
N TRP A 82 -4.22 2.64 5.53
CA TRP A 82 -4.87 3.40 6.61
C TRP A 82 -5.53 4.67 6.11
N LEU A 83 -4.88 5.41 5.22
CA LEU A 83 -5.46 6.59 4.59
C LEU A 83 -6.74 6.24 3.82
N ALA A 84 -6.73 5.12 3.08
CA ALA A 84 -7.92 4.61 2.40
C ALA A 84 -9.03 4.21 3.38
N CYS A 85 -8.72 3.55 4.50
CA CYS A 85 -9.70 3.28 5.56
C CYS A 85 -10.34 4.57 6.09
N LEU A 86 -9.52 5.60 6.34
CA LEU A 86 -10.00 6.92 6.78
C LEU A 86 -10.89 7.57 5.73
N ALA A 87 -10.48 7.57 4.46
CA ALA A 87 -11.27 8.15 3.37
C ALA A 87 -12.64 7.48 3.23
N VAL A 88 -12.68 6.14 3.23
CA VAL A 88 -13.92 5.36 3.20
C VAL A 88 -14.80 5.66 4.40
N TYR A 89 -14.22 5.77 5.59
CA TYR A 89 -14.94 6.15 6.80
C TYR A 89 -15.57 7.54 6.68
N LEU A 90 -14.81 8.54 6.21
CA LEU A 90 -15.28 9.91 6.07
C LEU A 90 -16.42 10.01 5.05
N VAL A 91 -16.28 9.35 3.90
CA VAL A 91 -17.32 9.32 2.86
C VAL A 91 -18.58 8.63 3.39
N GLY A 92 -18.46 7.42 3.93
CA GLY A 92 -19.62 6.68 4.46
C GLY A 92 -20.29 7.39 5.65
N SER A 93 -19.51 8.08 6.48
CA SER A 93 -20.03 8.88 7.60
C SER A 93 -20.77 10.12 7.14
N ARG A 94 -20.29 10.77 6.07
CA ARG A 94 -20.88 11.99 5.52
C ARG A 94 -22.13 11.71 4.69
N CYS A 95 -22.16 10.61 3.95
CA CYS A 95 -23.30 10.24 3.11
C CYS A 95 -24.42 9.55 3.89
N PHE A 96 -24.10 8.83 4.98
CA PHE A 96 -25.09 8.05 5.73
C PHE A 96 -24.99 8.28 7.24
N SER A 97 -24.07 7.61 7.93
CA SER A 97 -23.89 7.72 9.37
C SER A 97 -22.52 7.24 9.81
N ARG A 98 -22.05 7.68 10.99
CA ARG A 98 -20.77 7.23 11.58
C ARG A 98 -20.66 5.71 11.71
N ARG A 99 -21.78 5.02 11.94
CA ARG A 99 -21.83 3.54 12.02
C ARG A 99 -21.58 2.91 10.64
N ILE A 100 -22.23 3.43 9.60
CA ILE A 100 -22.06 2.95 8.22
C ILE A 100 -20.65 3.23 7.72
N GLY A 101 -20.10 4.42 7.95
CA GLY A 101 -18.70 4.71 7.63
C GLY A 101 -17.72 3.77 8.34
N GLY A 102 -17.98 3.46 9.61
CA GLY A 102 -17.17 2.51 10.36
C GLY A 102 -17.21 1.08 9.82
N LEU A 103 -18.42 0.60 9.48
CA LEU A 103 -18.59 -0.72 8.85
C LEU A 103 -17.91 -0.76 7.48
N ALA A 104 -18.10 0.26 6.64
CA ALA A 104 -17.48 0.34 5.32
C ALA A 104 -15.93 0.30 5.38
N ALA A 105 -15.33 1.07 6.30
CA ALA A 105 -13.88 1.07 6.49
C ALA A 105 -13.36 -0.28 7.00
N LEU A 106 -14.10 -0.96 7.89
CA LEU A 106 -13.74 -2.29 8.37
C LEU A 106 -13.83 -3.34 7.25
N THR A 107 -14.91 -3.30 6.45
CA THR A 107 -15.08 -4.15 5.27
C THR A 107 -13.93 -3.93 4.29
N TYR A 108 -13.56 -2.68 4.02
CA TYR A 108 -12.40 -2.36 3.17
C TYR A 108 -11.09 -2.94 3.74
N ALA A 109 -10.81 -2.75 5.03
CA ALA A 109 -9.58 -3.23 5.66
C ALA A 109 -9.39 -4.75 5.50
N ILE A 110 -10.48 -5.52 5.62
CA ILE A 110 -10.49 -6.97 5.43
C ILE A 110 -10.37 -7.32 3.95
N ALA A 111 -11.25 -6.80 3.10
CA ALA A 111 -11.32 -7.15 1.68
C ALA A 111 -10.03 -6.79 0.91
N SER A 112 -9.42 -5.64 1.22
CA SER A 112 -8.19 -5.18 0.57
C SER A 112 -6.94 -6.03 0.88
N THR A 113 -7.02 -6.92 1.88
CA THR A 113 -5.91 -7.84 2.22
C THR A 113 -6.25 -9.28 1.84
N SER A 114 -7.52 -9.70 2.00
CA SER A 114 -7.94 -11.09 1.79
C SER A 114 -8.41 -11.39 0.36
N CYS A 115 -8.88 -10.39 -0.39
CA CYS A 115 -9.43 -10.58 -1.74
C CYS A 115 -8.45 -10.14 -2.84
N TYR A 116 -7.27 -9.63 -2.48
CA TYR A 116 -6.18 -9.31 -3.41
C TYR A 116 -5.42 -10.60 -3.74
N THR A 117 -6.07 -11.46 -4.52
CA THR A 117 -5.60 -12.71 -5.18
C THR A 117 -4.20 -13.27 -4.85
N PRO A 118 -4.07 -14.60 -4.62
CA PRO A 118 -2.86 -15.33 -4.96
C PRO A 118 -2.72 -15.33 -6.50
N ARG A 119 -1.89 -14.45 -7.07
CA ARG A 119 -1.69 -14.40 -8.53
C ARG A 119 -0.85 -15.57 -9.10
N ILE A 120 -0.69 -16.67 -8.37
CA ILE A 120 0.01 -17.89 -8.79
C ILE A 120 -0.99 -19.05 -8.94
N ILE A 121 -1.99 -18.89 -9.79
CA ILE A 121 -2.73 -20.04 -10.37
C ILE A 121 -2.45 -20.15 -11.89
N GLY A 122 -1.64 -19.25 -12.46
CA GLY A 122 -1.32 -19.24 -13.90
C GLY A 122 0.16 -19.16 -14.25
N MET A 123 1.07 -19.23 -13.28
CA MET A 123 2.52 -19.31 -13.53
C MET A 123 3.06 -20.62 -12.94
N THR A 124 2.61 -21.73 -13.51
CA THR A 124 3.44 -22.93 -13.58
C THR A 124 4.52 -22.64 -14.62
N ALA A 125 5.76 -22.44 -14.16
CA ALA A 125 6.90 -22.81 -14.98
C ALA A 125 6.94 -24.33 -15.11
#